data_AF-A0A843GE38-F1
#
_entry.id   AF-A0A843GE38-F1
#
_cell.length_a   1.000
_cell.length_b   1.000
_cell.length_c   1.000
_cell.angle_alpha   90.00
_cell.angle_beta   90.00
_cell.angle_gamma   90.00
#
_symmetry.space_group_name_H-M   'P 1'
#
loop_
_entity.id
_entity.type
_entity.pdbx_description
1 polymer ?
#
loop_
_entity_poly.entity_id
_entity_poly.type
_entity_poly.pdbx_seq_one_letter_code
_entity_poly.pdbx_strand_id
1 'polypeptide(L)'
;MTDWDKYGKRELLNLPQRSWRIKESKYDGLLLISTKRKHDSGYCDFAVAGENRGKPVELIGYMDDFRFGNILKEVIIKIPAMTLAIDCSMYGVFRIHASGFKLCVGENLSTTNWWPEKE
;
A
#
# COMPACT_ATOMS: atom_id res chain seq x y z
N MET A 1 0.63 2.40 -20.25
CA MET A 1 0.68 0.93 -20.01
C MET A 1 0.98 0.75 -18.54
N THR A 2 0.14 0.01 -17.81
CA THR A 2 0.37 -0.30 -16.40
C THR A 2 1.33 -1.49 -16.31
N ASP A 3 2.40 -1.38 -15.55
CA ASP A 3 3.44 -2.43 -15.42
C ASP A 3 3.41 -3.12 -14.05
N TRP A 4 2.57 -2.67 -13.12
CA TRP A 4 2.56 -3.12 -11.73
C TRP A 4 2.34 -4.64 -11.59
N ASP A 5 1.58 -5.23 -12.51
CA ASP A 5 1.19 -6.64 -12.54
C ASP A 5 2.34 -7.58 -12.90
N LYS A 6 3.45 -7.03 -13.42
CA LYS A 6 4.68 -7.76 -13.75
C LYS A 6 5.59 -7.98 -12.54
N TYR A 7 5.38 -7.23 -11.44
CA TYR A 7 6.26 -7.28 -10.27
C TYR A 7 5.87 -8.42 -9.33
N GLY A 8 6.83 -9.29 -9.04
CA GLY A 8 6.67 -10.36 -8.06
C GLY A 8 6.77 -9.83 -6.62
N LYS A 9 6.22 -10.60 -5.67
CA LYS A 9 6.26 -10.24 -4.23
C LYS A 9 7.66 -9.89 -3.73
N ARG A 10 8.68 -10.65 -4.16
CA ARG A 10 10.07 -10.43 -3.75
C ARG A 10 10.61 -9.09 -4.23
N GLU A 11 10.29 -8.68 -5.46
CA GLU A 11 10.75 -7.40 -6.01
C GLU A 11 10.11 -6.25 -5.25
N LEU A 12 8.80 -6.34 -5.01
CA LEU A 12 8.05 -5.33 -4.26
C LEU A 12 8.51 -5.19 -2.81
N LEU A 13 8.87 -6.29 -2.15
CA LEU A 13 9.39 -6.28 -0.78
C LEU A 13 10.83 -5.72 -0.68
N ASN A 14 11.52 -5.49 -1.81
CA ASN A 14 12.85 -4.89 -1.85
C ASN A 14 12.82 -3.42 -2.35
N LEU A 15 11.64 -2.82 -2.50
CA LEU A 15 11.53 -1.39 -2.80
C LEU A 15 12.10 -0.54 -1.66
N PRO A 16 12.56 0.68 -1.94
CA PRO A 16 12.99 1.60 -0.90
C PRO A 16 11.85 1.84 0.10
N GLN A 17 12.18 1.93 1.38
CA GLN A 17 11.20 2.24 2.42
C GLN A 17 10.96 3.74 2.50
N ARG A 18 9.68 4.13 2.57
CA ARG A 18 9.25 5.52 2.73
C ARG A 18 9.84 6.10 4.00
N SER A 19 10.38 7.32 3.89
CA SER A 19 10.88 8.05 5.05
C SER A 19 9.76 8.36 6.04
N TRP A 20 9.99 8.10 7.32
CA TRP A 20 9.07 8.44 8.42
C TRP A 20 8.81 9.94 8.54
N ARG A 21 9.66 10.80 7.96
CA ARG A 21 9.48 12.26 7.96
C ARG A 21 8.41 12.73 6.96
N ILE A 22 8.00 11.86 6.04
CA ILE A 22 6.97 12.16 5.05
C ILE A 22 5.60 12.01 5.72
N LYS A 23 4.97 13.16 5.99
CA LYS A 23 3.66 13.20 6.65
C LYS A 23 2.56 12.57 5.82
N GLU A 24 2.58 12.85 4.51
CA GLU A 24 1.57 12.38 3.57
C GLU A 24 2.18 12.13 2.19
N SER A 25 1.67 11.11 1.50
CA SER A 25 2.08 10.74 0.15
C SER A 25 0.84 10.44 -0.68
N LYS A 26 0.83 10.84 -1.95
CA LYS A 26 -0.30 10.61 -2.87
C LYS A 26 0.12 9.63 -3.98
N TYR A 27 -0.65 8.57 -4.15
CA TYR A 27 -0.36 7.50 -5.11
C TYR A 27 -1.51 7.29 -6.10
N ASP A 28 -1.21 6.83 -7.31
CA ASP A 28 -2.23 6.41 -8.28
C ASP A 28 -2.87 5.07 -7.86
N GLY A 29 -2.11 4.25 -7.14
CA GLY A 29 -2.59 3.00 -6.53
C GLY A 29 -1.72 2.56 -5.35
N LEU A 30 -2.21 1.56 -4.63
CA LEU A 30 -1.52 0.89 -3.53
C LEU A 30 -1.46 -0.60 -3.82
N LEU A 31 -0.30 -1.21 -3.58
CA LEU A 31 -0.10 -2.64 -3.75
C LEU A 31 -0.04 -3.32 -2.39
N LEU A 32 -0.92 -4.29 -2.15
CA LEU A 32 -0.94 -5.11 -0.94
C LEU A 32 -0.23 -6.43 -1.20
N ILE A 33 0.83 -6.65 -0.43
CA ILE A 33 1.74 -7.76 -0.59
C ILE A 33 1.72 -8.59 0.69
N SER A 34 1.20 -9.81 0.63
CA SER A 34 1.28 -10.73 1.77
C SER A 34 2.74 -11.04 2.11
N THR A 35 3.11 -10.81 3.38
CA THR A 35 4.49 -11.00 3.87
C THR A 35 4.77 -12.41 4.38
N LYS A 36 3.74 -13.28 4.42
CA LYS A 36 3.72 -14.57 5.14
C LYS A 36 4.00 -14.46 6.65
N ARG A 37 4.03 -13.26 7.21
CA ARG A 37 4.21 -13.02 8.64
C ARG A 37 2.86 -12.86 9.32
N LYS A 38 2.84 -13.19 10.60
CA LYS A 38 1.68 -13.00 11.48
C LYS A 38 1.99 -11.81 12.38
N HIS A 39 1.08 -10.85 12.42
CA HIS A 39 1.10 -9.74 13.36
C HIS A 39 0.71 -10.22 14.77
N ASP A 40 1.11 -9.47 15.79
CA ASP A 40 0.80 -9.79 17.19
C ASP A 40 -0.71 -9.83 17.47
N SER A 41 -1.51 -9.12 16.66
CA SER A 41 -2.98 -9.17 16.71
C SER A 41 -3.58 -10.54 16.35
N GLY A 42 -2.79 -11.43 15.75
CA GLY A 42 -3.27 -12.72 15.28
C GLY A 42 -3.49 -12.81 13.76
N TYR A 43 -3.46 -11.68 13.05
CA TYR A 43 -3.73 -11.58 11.62
C TYR A 43 -2.46 -11.58 10.76
N CYS A 44 -2.60 -11.76 9.45
CA CYS A 44 -1.47 -11.74 8.52
C CYS A 44 -1.02 -10.30 8.23
N ASP A 45 0.29 -10.07 8.27
CA ASP A 45 0.88 -8.79 7.86
C ASP A 45 0.92 -8.66 6.33
N PHE A 46 0.46 -7.51 5.85
CA PHE A 46 0.64 -7.03 4.50
C PHE A 46 1.69 -5.92 4.47
N ALA A 47 2.62 -6.02 3.54
CA ALA A 47 3.41 -4.86 3.14
C ALA A 47 2.57 -4.06 2.14
N VAL A 48 2.62 -2.74 2.26
CA VAL A 48 1.93 -1.83 1.34
C VAL A 48 2.97 -1.05 0.57
N ALA A 49 2.89 -1.09 -0.76
CA ALA A 49 3.72 -0.29 -1.64
C ALA A 49 2.90 0.76 -2.37
N GLY A 50 3.48 1.93 -2.58
CA GLY A 50 2.91 2.98 -3.41
C GLY A 50 3.11 2.68 -4.89
N GLU A 51 2.12 3.02 -5.72
CA GLU A 51 2.19 2.90 -7.17
C GLU A 51 1.89 4.25 -7.82
N ASN A 52 2.72 4.64 -8.79
CA ASN A 52 2.54 5.83 -9.60
C ASN A 52 2.75 5.49 -11.07
N ARG A 53 1.81 5.91 -11.93
CA ARG A 53 1.84 5.70 -13.39
C ARG A 53 2.09 4.25 -13.78
N GLY A 54 1.49 3.30 -13.07
CA GLY A 54 1.62 1.88 -13.31
C GLY A 54 2.89 1.26 -12.76
N LYS A 55 3.70 1.96 -11.95
CA LYS A 55 4.97 1.45 -11.42
C LYS A 55 5.02 1.55 -9.89
N PRO A 56 5.47 0.49 -9.20
CA PRO A 56 5.74 0.57 -7.77
C PRO A 56 6.89 1.53 -7.49
N VAL A 57 6.77 2.35 -6.44
CA VAL A 57 7.77 3.39 -6.12
C VAL A 57 8.47 3.17 -4.78
N GLU A 58 7.76 2.80 -3.73
CA GLU A 58 8.32 2.64 -2.38
C GLU A 58 7.42 1.78 -1.48
N LEU A 59 8.00 1.16 -0.46
CA LEU A 59 7.26 0.55 0.65
C LEU A 59 6.80 1.62 1.62
N ILE A 60 5.49 1.73 1.78
CA ILE A 60 4.82 2.71 2.64
C ILE A 60 4.85 2.26 4.09
N GLY A 61 4.69 0.96 4.32
CA GLY A 61 4.63 0.37 5.66
C GLY A 61 4.12 -1.07 5.64
N TYR A 62 3.98 -1.61 6.84
CA TYR A 62 3.39 -2.92 7.11
C TYR A 62 2.12 -2.72 7.93
N MET A 63 1.11 -3.52 7.65
CA MET A 63 -0.17 -3.48 8.38
C MET A 63 -0.85 -4.83 8.36
N ASP A 64 -1.57 -5.12 9.44
CA ASP A 64 -2.43 -6.27 9.59
C ASP A 64 -3.91 -5.94 9.33
N ASP A 65 -4.27 -4.66 9.42
CA ASP A 65 -5.61 -4.13 9.15
C ASP A 65 -5.56 -2.99 8.12
N PHE A 66 -6.30 -3.17 7.01
CA PHE A 66 -6.37 -2.20 5.92
C PHE A 66 -7.68 -1.42 5.98
N ARG A 67 -7.65 -0.18 6.48
CA ARG A 67 -8.83 0.69 6.60
C ARG A 67 -8.78 1.84 5.60
N PHE A 68 -9.80 1.91 4.73
CA PHE A 68 -9.92 2.99 3.75
C PHE A 68 -9.99 4.39 4.37
N GLY A 69 -10.54 4.53 5.58
CA GLY A 69 -10.53 5.80 6.31
C GLY A 69 -9.13 6.36 6.59
N ASN A 70 -8.11 5.50 6.67
CA ASN A 70 -6.71 5.92 6.90
C ASN A 70 -6.01 6.38 5.61
N ILE A 71 -6.59 6.09 4.44
CA ILE A 71 -6.02 6.26 3.09
C ILE A 71 -6.77 7.33 2.30
N LEU A 72 -7.97 7.65 2.75
CA LEU A 72 -8.89 8.58 2.11
C LEU A 72 -9.14 9.77 3.02
N LYS A 73 -8.08 10.34 3.62
CA LYS A 73 -8.17 11.52 4.51
C LYS A 73 -8.91 12.70 3.85
N GLU A 74 -8.80 12.86 2.54
CA GLU A 74 -9.48 13.93 1.78
C GLU A 74 -10.91 13.56 1.37
N VAL A 75 -11.43 12.38 1.73
CA VAL A 75 -12.70 11.88 1.20
C VAL A 75 -13.76 11.67 2.28
N ILE A 76 -14.17 12.78 2.88
CA ILE A 76 -15.45 12.89 3.59
C ILE A 76 -16.59 13.20 2.58
N ILE A 77 -16.31 13.27 1.28
CA ILE A 77 -17.25 13.74 0.26
C ILE A 77 -17.46 12.66 -0.81
N LYS A 78 -18.60 11.97 -0.72
CA LYS A 78 -19.31 11.29 -1.82
C LYS A 78 -18.41 10.70 -2.93
N ILE A 79 -17.62 9.66 -2.65
CA ILE A 79 -17.07 8.79 -3.70
C ILE A 79 -18.25 8.05 -4.32
N PRO A 80 -18.59 8.27 -5.61
CA PRO A 80 -19.49 7.37 -6.29
C PRO A 80 -18.86 5.99 -6.24
N ALA A 81 -19.61 4.96 -5.81
CA ALA A 81 -19.13 3.59 -5.59
C ALA A 81 -18.29 2.98 -6.75
N MET A 82 -18.34 3.59 -7.94
CA MET A 82 -17.60 3.21 -9.15
C MET A 82 -16.14 3.71 -9.23
N THR A 83 -15.62 4.48 -8.26
CA THR A 83 -14.28 5.10 -8.41
C THR A 83 -13.13 4.36 -7.75
N LEU A 84 -13.38 3.36 -6.90
CA LEU A 84 -12.34 2.51 -6.32
C LEU A 84 -12.41 1.11 -6.95
N ALA A 85 -11.28 0.57 -7.36
CA ALA A 85 -11.17 -0.77 -7.91
C ALA A 85 -10.05 -1.56 -7.22
N ILE A 86 -10.22 -2.89 -7.23
CA ILE A 86 -9.23 -3.83 -6.73
C ILE A 86 -8.91 -4.84 -7.83
N ASP A 87 -7.64 -4.89 -8.22
CA ASP A 87 -7.11 -5.90 -9.13
C ASP A 87 -6.26 -6.91 -8.34
N CYS A 88 -6.06 -8.10 -8.91
CA CYS A 88 -5.11 -9.08 -8.40
C CYS A 88 -4.18 -9.54 -9.53
N SER A 89 -2.87 -9.45 -9.32
CA SER A 89 -1.90 -9.99 -10.26
C SER A 89 -1.81 -11.51 -10.16
N MET A 90 -1.24 -12.15 -11.20
CA MET A 90 -0.91 -13.58 -11.19
C MET A 90 0.06 -13.98 -10.07
N TYR A 91 0.78 -13.01 -9.49
CA TYR A 91 1.68 -13.21 -8.35
C TYR A 91 0.98 -13.09 -6.99
N GLY A 92 -0.35 -12.90 -6.96
CA GLY A 92 -1.10 -12.74 -5.71
C GLY A 92 -0.76 -11.45 -4.97
N VAL A 93 -0.50 -10.38 -5.71
CA VAL A 93 -0.40 -9.00 -5.23
C VAL A 93 -1.69 -8.30 -5.59
N PHE A 94 -2.37 -7.72 -4.59
CA PHE A 94 -3.58 -6.95 -4.82
C PHE A 94 -3.23 -5.50 -5.09
N ARG A 95 -3.90 -4.87 -6.05
CA ARG A 95 -3.78 -3.44 -6.30
C ARG A 95 -5.09 -2.77 -5.97
N ILE A 96 -5.03 -1.74 -5.16
CA ILE A 96 -6.14 -0.82 -4.89
C ILE A 96 -5.86 0.45 -5.65
N HIS A 97 -6.76 0.89 -6.51
CA HIS A 97 -6.57 2.12 -7.26
C HIS A 97 -7.89 2.86 -7.44
N ALA A 98 -7.79 4.15 -7.77
CA ALA A 98 -8.95 4.97 -8.01
C ALA A 98 -8.90 5.67 -9.37
N SER A 99 -10.08 5.89 -9.96
CA SER A 99 -10.22 6.77 -11.12
C SER A 99 -10.59 8.17 -10.64
N GLY A 100 -9.88 9.19 -11.11
CA GLY A 100 -10.20 10.59 -10.83
C GLY A 100 -9.61 11.18 -9.54
N PHE A 101 -8.92 10.40 -8.69
CA PHE A 101 -8.17 10.92 -7.55
C PHE A 101 -6.99 10.02 -7.18
N LYS A 102 -6.05 10.58 -6.40
CA LYS A 102 -4.92 9.85 -5.82
C LYS A 102 -5.25 9.38 -4.40
N LEU A 103 -4.79 8.20 -4.04
CA LEU A 103 -4.88 7.64 -2.69
C LEU A 103 -3.87 8.36 -1.79
N CYS A 104 -4.35 8.95 -0.68
CA CYS A 104 -3.54 9.77 0.21
C CYS A 104 -3.18 8.99 1.49
N VAL A 105 -1.92 8.61 1.59
CA VAL A 105 -1.44 7.84 2.74
C VAL A 105 -0.69 8.72 3.73
N GLY A 106 -1.27 8.85 4.92
CA GLY A 106 -0.65 9.54 6.05
C GLY A 106 0.37 8.70 6.83
N GLU A 107 0.83 9.24 7.96
CA GLU A 107 1.73 8.57 8.93
C GLU A 107 1.08 7.32 9.56
N ASN A 108 -0.25 7.31 9.73
CA ASN A 108 -1.03 6.32 10.48
C ASN A 108 -1.27 4.96 9.77
N LEU A 109 -0.63 4.69 8.63
CA LEU A 109 -0.64 3.34 8.04
C LEU A 109 0.45 2.42 8.60
N SER A 110 1.28 2.92 9.52
CA SER A 110 2.26 2.11 10.20
C SER A 110 1.66 1.55 11.49
N THR A 111 1.48 0.23 11.58
CA THR A 111 1.89 -0.40 12.84
C THR A 111 3.39 -0.17 12.88
N THR A 112 3.82 0.75 13.74
CA THR A 112 5.23 1.11 13.95
C THR A 112 5.97 -0.02 14.67
N ASN A 113 5.85 -1.26 14.19
CA ASN A 113 6.85 -2.26 14.50
C ASN A 113 8.11 -1.85 13.73
N TRP A 114 8.87 -0.98 14.38
CA TRP A 114 10.28 -0.75 14.18
C TRP A 114 10.95 -2.13 14.05
N TRP A 115 11.34 -2.50 12.83
CA TRP A 115 12.24 -3.61 12.64
C TRP A 115 13.65 -3.01 12.66
N PRO A 116 14.45 -3.23 13.72
CA PRO A 116 15.84 -2.83 13.68
C PRO A 116 16.52 -3.55 12.51
N GLU A 117 17.39 -2.81 11.83
CA GLU A 117 18.26 -3.34 10.77
C GLU A 117 18.96 -4.61 11.27
N LYS A 118 19.11 -5.59 10.37
CA LYS A 118 19.88 -6.80 10.67
C LYS A 118 21.32 -6.38 11.02
N GLU A 119 21.77 -6.72 12.23
CA GLU A 119 23.18 -6.87 12.56
C GLU A 119 23.87 -7.90 11.65
#